data_AF-A0A1M4WF37-F1
#
_entry.id   AF-A0A1M4WF37-F1
#
_cell.length_a   1.000
_cell.length_b   1.000
_cell.length_c   1.000
_cell.angle_alpha   90.00
_cell.angle_beta   90.00
_cell.angle_gamma   90.00
#
_symmetry.space_group_name_H-M   'P 1'
#
loop_
_entity.id
_entity.type
_entity.pdbx_description
1 polymer ?
#
loop_
_entity_poly.entity_id
_entity_poly.type
_entity_poly.pdbx_seq_one_letter_code
_entity_poly.pdbx_strand_id
1 'polypeptide(L)' 'MSQHDDFTIDEALNDSMVQMLMKADRVDPLALEASLRSLAKAHSRRRNPVPARLQDDRGSLRAPALPNRKQAGASAYTPW' A
#
# COMPACT_ATOMS: atom_id res chain seq x y z
N MET A 1 -2.89 5.86 -22.08
CA MET A 1 -2.74 4.73 -21.15
C MET A 1 -3.90 4.82 -20.21
N SER A 2 -4.87 3.91 -20.32
CA SER A 2 -6.00 3.87 -19.38
C SER A 2 -5.42 3.53 -18.01
N GLN A 3 -5.48 4.48 -17.08
CA GLN A 3 -5.33 4.17 -15.67
C GLN A 3 -6.43 3.15 -15.37
N HIS A 4 -6.05 1.89 -15.25
CA HIS A 4 -6.89 0.95 -14.54
C HIS A 4 -6.85 1.45 -13.11
N ASP A 5 -7.90 2.14 -12.70
CA ASP A 5 -8.10 2.44 -11.29
C ASP A 5 -8.13 1.07 -10.59
N ASP A 6 -7.13 0.81 -9.76
CA ASP A 6 -7.04 -0.43 -9.00
C ASP A 6 -8.19 -0.44 -7.99
N PHE A 7 -9.33 -1.01 -8.37
CA PHE A 7 -10.48 -1.13 -7.50
C PHE A 7 -10.25 -2.21 -6.45
N THR A 8 -10.66 -1.93 -5.21
CA THR A 8 -10.74 -2.97 -4.17
C THR A 8 -11.85 -3.98 -4.51
N ILE A 9 -11.78 -5.18 -3.93
CA ILE A 9 -12.84 -6.20 -4.08
C ILE A 9 -14.20 -5.59 -3.68
N ASP A 10 -14.22 -4.80 -2.60
CA ASP A 10 -15.42 -4.16 -2.07
C ASP A 10 -15.98 -3.09 -3.03
N GLU A 11 -15.12 -2.31 -3.69
CA GLU A 11 -15.55 -1.33 -4.70
C GLU A 11 -16.10 -2.01 -5.95
N ALA A 12 -15.43 -3.04 -6.45
CA ALA A 12 -15.86 -3.78 -7.63
C ALA A 12 -17.22 -4.44 -7.43
N LEU A 13 -17.49 -5.00 -6.24
CA LEU A 13 -18.77 -5.64 -5.93
C LEU A 13 -19.89 -4.62 -5.66
N ASN A 14 -19.55 -3.42 -5.22
CA ASN A 14 -20.52 -2.34 -5.03
C ASN A 14 -20.85 -1.57 -6.32
N ASP A 15 -20.10 -1.79 -7.40
CA ASP A 15 -20.41 -1.18 -8.68
C ASP A 15 -21.79 -1.60 -9.20
N SER A 16 -22.57 -0.61 -9.66
CA SER A 16 -23.96 -0.81 -10.08
C SER A 16 -24.05 -1.73 -11.30
N MET A 17 -23.13 -1.60 -12.25
CA MET A 17 -23.08 -2.44 -13.44
C MET A 17 -22.73 -3.89 -13.05
N VAL A 18 -21.76 -4.08 -12.16
CA VAL A 18 -21.39 -5.41 -11.65
C VAL A 18 -22.57 -6.08 -10.94
N GLN A 19 -23.27 -5.37 -10.05
CA GLN A 19 -24.45 -5.92 -9.37
C GLN A 19 -25.58 -6.31 -10.34
N MET A 20 -25.81 -5.52 -11.39
CA MET A 20 -26.80 -5.85 -12.42
C MET A 20 -26.43 -7.16 -13.15
N LEU A 21 -25.17 -7.32 -13.54
CA LEU A 21 -24.68 -8.53 -14.21
C LEU A 21 -24.80 -9.76 -13.31
N MET A 22 -24.38 -9.64 -12.05
CA MET A 22 -24.48 -10.73 -11.08
C MET A 22 -25.92 -11.19 -10.86
N LYS A 23 -26.88 -10.25 -10.79
CA LYS A 23 -28.31 -10.58 -10.70
C LYS A 23 -28.81 -11.30 -11.95
N ALA A 24 -28.42 -10.85 -13.14
CA ALA A 24 -28.79 -11.50 -14.39
C ALA A 24 -28.28 -12.95 -14.45
N ASP A 25 -27.06 -13.17 -13.97
CA ASP A 25 -26.40 -14.48 -13.95
C ASP A 25 -26.70 -15.32 -12.69
N ARG A 26 -27.54 -14.82 -11.78
CA ARG A 26 -27.89 -15.45 -10.48
C ARG A 26 -26.66 -15.77 -9.61
N VAL A 27 -25.65 -14.90 -9.66
CA VAL A 27 -24.46 -14.99 -8.82
C VAL A 27 -24.74 -14.40 -7.44
N ASP A 28 -24.40 -15.15 -6.39
CA ASP A 28 -24.43 -14.65 -5.01
C ASP A 28 -23.20 -13.77 -4.74
N PRO A 29 -23.38 -12.48 -4.41
CA PRO A 29 -22.28 -11.57 -4.16
C PRO A 29 -21.40 -11.96 -2.97
N LEU A 30 -21.96 -12.55 -1.93
CA LEU A 30 -21.18 -12.95 -0.76
C LEU A 30 -20.31 -14.17 -1.07
N ALA A 31 -20.84 -15.12 -1.84
CA ALA A 31 -20.08 -16.28 -2.31
C ALA A 31 -18.93 -15.87 -3.25
N LEU A 32 -19.17 -14.91 -4.14
CA LEU A 32 -18.14 -14.36 -5.02
C LEU A 32 -17.06 -13.64 -4.22
N GLU A 33 -17.44 -12.77 -3.27
CA GLU A 33 -16.52 -12.05 -2.40
C GLU A 33 -15.61 -13.02 -1.64
N ALA A 34 -16.18 -14.04 -1.00
CA ALA A 34 -15.42 -15.06 -0.28
C ALA A 34 -14.40 -15.77 -1.18
N SER A 35 -14.78 -16.06 -2.43
CA SER A 35 -13.90 -16.66 -3.42
C SER A 35 -12.75 -15.74 -3.82
N LEU A 36 -13.02 -14.46 -4.07
CA LEU A 36 -12.02 -13.45 -4.39
C LEU A 36 -11.06 -13.21 -3.22
N ARG A 37 -11.56 -13.14 -1.99
CA ARG A 37 -10.72 -13.00 -0.78
C ARG A 37 -9.84 -14.23 -0.55
N SER A 38 -10.36 -15.43 -0.79
CA SER A 38 -9.58 -16.67 -0.72
C SER A 38 -8.44 -16.67 -1.75
N LEU A 39 -8.74 -16.27 -2.98
CA LEU A 39 -7.77 -16.14 -4.06
C LEU A 39 -6.68 -15.10 -3.70
N ALA A 40 -7.07 -13.93 -3.21
CA ALA A 40 -6.16 -12.89 -2.78
C ALA A 40 -5.22 -13.38 -1.65
N LYS A 41 -5.76 -14.15 -0.69
CA LYS A 41 -4.97 -14.77 0.38
C LYS A 41 -3.99 -15.82 -0.13
N ALA A 42 -4.37 -16.60 -1.15
CA ALA A 42 -3.48 -17.56 -1.78
C ALA A 42 -2.32 -16.86 -2.52
N HIS A 43 -2.59 -15.73 -3.17
CA HIS A 43 -1.56 -14.92 -3.84
C HIS A 43 -0.66 -14.17 -2.87
N SER A 44 -1.20 -13.60 -1.78
CA SER A 44 -0.39 -12.90 -0.78
C SER A 44 0.60 -13.82 -0.08
N ARG A 45 0.25 -15.10 0.14
CA ARG A 45 1.17 -16.09 0.72
C ARG A 45 2.32 -16.48 -0.22
N ARG A 46 2.15 -16.34 -1.53
CA ARG A 46 3.20 -16.60 -2.53
C ARG A 46 4.07 -15.38 -2.82
N ARG A 47 3.56 -14.17 -2.58
CA ARG A 47 4.34 -12.94 -2.65
C ARG A 47 5.14 -12.82 -1.35
N ASN A 48 6.41 -13.25 -1.40
CA ASN A 48 7.42 -12.93 -0.37
C ASN A 48 7.20 -11.48 0.10
N PRO A 49 7.17 -11.16 1.41
CA PRO A 49 6.74 -9.85 1.88
C PRO A 49 7.70 -8.80 1.33
N VAL A 50 7.26 -8.10 0.29
CA VAL A 50 7.90 -6.87 -0.14
C VAL A 50 7.68 -5.90 1.02
N PRO A 51 8.74 -5.33 1.63
CA PRO A 51 8.56 -4.45 2.76
C PRO A 51 7.70 -3.27 2.35
N ALA A 52 6.73 -2.93 3.19
CA ALA A 52 5.82 -1.80 3.07
C ALA A 52 6.60 -0.47 2.99
N ARG A 53 7.10 -0.13 1.81
CA ARG A 53 7.75 1.16 1.49
C ARG A 53 7.21 1.79 0.21
N LEU A 54 5.97 1.50 -0.13
CA LEU A 54 5.31 2.17 -1.25
C LEU A 54 3.88 2.61 -0.88
N GLN A 55 3.74 3.22 0.30
CA GLN A 55 2.51 3.87 0.76
C GLN A 55 2.89 5.06 1.65
N ASP A 56 3.74 5.97 1.17
CA ASP A 56 4.00 7.23 1.89
C ASP A 56 4.52 8.39 1.02
N ASP A 57 4.15 8.45 -0.26
CA ASP A 57 4.46 9.61 -1.13
C ASP A 57 3.21 10.29 -1.69
N ARG A 58 2.17 10.40 -0.86
CA ARG A 58 1.10 11.39 -1.07
C ARG A 58 1.05 12.37 0.10
N GLY A 59 2.01 13.30 0.07
CA GLY A 59 1.91 14.57 0.78
C GLY A 59 2.55 14.63 2.17
N SER A 60 3.87 14.82 2.23
CA SER A 60 4.44 15.59 3.32
C SER A 60 5.71 16.30 2.87
N LEU A 61 5.57 17.59 2.59
CA LEU A 61 6.69 18.53 2.57
C LEU A 61 7.32 18.55 3.97
N ARG A 62 8.23 17.62 4.25
CA ARG A 62 9.14 17.71 5.39
C ARG A 62 10.57 17.65 4.89
N ALA A 63 11.20 18.82 4.94
CA ALA A 63 12.60 19.06 4.64
C ALA A 63 13.52 17.99 5.27
N PRO A 64 14.66 17.65 4.63
CA PRO A 64 15.68 16.86 5.30
C PRO A 64 16.23 17.67 6.47
N ALA A 65 16.03 17.19 7.69
CA ALA A 65 16.73 17.69 8.86
C ALA A 65 18.22 17.40 8.68
N LEU A 66 19.00 18.43 8.36
CA LEU A 66 20.45 18.40 8.40
C LEU A 66 20.90 17.97 9.80
N PRO A 67 21.81 17.00 9.96
CA PRO A 67 22.33 16.64 11.26
C PRO A 67 23.11 17.83 11.83
N ASN A 68 22.58 18.37 12.92
CA ASN A 68 23.19 19.41 13.75
C ASN A 68 24.55 18.90 14.29
N ARG A 69 25.65 19.34 13.68
CA ARG A 69 27.00 19.11 14.18
C ARG A 69 27.33 20.13 15.28
N LYS A 70 26.93 19.82 16.52
CA LYS A 70 27.53 20.25 17.79
C LYS A 70 27.25 19.11 18.79
N GLN A 71 28.16 18.57 19.58
CA GLN A 71 29.31 19.15 20.26
C GLN A 71 30.10 18.02 20.97
N ALA A 72 31.22 18.39 21.60
CA ALA A 72 32.08 17.62 22.50
C ALA A 72 33.08 16.68 21.80
N GLY A 73 34.38 16.74 22.07
CA GLY A 73 35.13 17.45 23.08
C GLY A 73 36.59 16.96 23.05
N ALA A 74 37.47 17.73 23.70
CA ALA A 74 38.82 17.35 24.13
C ALA A 74 39.84 16.93 23.06
N SER A 75 40.81 17.82 22.81
CA SER A 75 42.21 17.47 23.08
C SER A 75 43.05 18.75 23.08
N ALA A 76 43.57 19.10 24.25
CA ALA A 76 44.72 19.98 24.36
C ALA A 76 45.92 19.31 23.66
N TYR A 77 46.62 20.06 22.80
CA TYR A 77 47.99 19.73 22.43
C TYR A 77 48.73 20.99 21.96
N THR A 78 49.76 21.36 22.71
CA THR A 78 50.76 22.39 22.39
C THR A 78 51.79 21.83 21.39
N PRO A 79 52.43 22.71 20.61
CA PRO A 79 53.86 22.50 20.34
C PRO A 79 54.71 23.77 20.54
N TRP A 80 55.83 23.54 21.24
CA TRP A 80 57.15 24.22 21.30
C TRP A 80 57.24 25.74 21.07
#